data_AF-A0A8J8EXB5-F1
#
_entry.id   AF-A0A8J8EXB5-F1
#
_cell.length_a   1.000
_cell.length_b   1.000
_cell.length_c   1.000
_cell.angle_alpha   90.00
_cell.angle_beta   90.00
_cell.angle_gamma   90.00
#
_symmetry.space_group_name_H-M   'P 1'
#
loop_
_entity.id
_entity.type
_entity.pdbx_description
1 polymer ?
#
loop_
_entity_poly.entity_id
_entity_poly.type
_entity_poly.pdbx_seq_one_letter_code
_entity_poly.pdbx_strand_id
1 'polypeptide(L)'
;MRYFRFPLLFFVFFIVIMSLMYSPVTTAGDMGSNSNPGEISTDWDIDFVVMQPLDDNFKVMLPHINSCTPYPYLKNRLIGSYINSSAALYVRATVYIGCNNVSDTDVEVLQPKITGDENFKRITVPVSVYTNLPLPFPLELRSNKVSISYEYHNSTHFFILMKFLNITLSPDLESTFGTSNPASFGWPKNMTLRFIVNKETGDSYLLDNGKKRYVGVLPLYLPEFNPKHYLLTIKENAFNFVQSVKSNPWVVASVAQKAKLTNSTRERDEIINEAAMNFSERILNVDHRYLGLPIKIQGEVVLGSSANRGEEVKEIRANVTAILSSANTTRKAVLEYLKTGNKEGILNLVNRTLYIRREYLPPAFIKVQIPPVNVDDQLPLPLPEEYSNMLGAKYIYLLLERNTTKYPYVHYDPRIFDPNKISKEWNSLRPFISVLYSDVYSNMTNILYSGITEGDVNYTQFDELYQKISSMIDEYFKVNYGEIPKSEKIDTTSEGNMEIAKDQISSANPASETTMTKKKDICGPAFIVPLALIPVWAWRKRK
;
A
#
# COMPACT_ATOMS: atom_id res chain seq x y z
N MET A 1 7.45 -54.84 -25.85
CA MET A 1 6.89 -53.84 -24.90
C MET A 1 7.36 -54.15 -23.47
N ARG A 2 8.48 -53.57 -22.98
CA ARG A 2 8.91 -53.73 -21.56
C ARG A 2 9.32 -52.41 -20.87
N TYR A 3 9.85 -51.43 -21.59
CA TYR A 3 10.35 -50.17 -21.00
C TYR A 3 9.29 -49.18 -20.49
N PHE A 4 8.03 -49.27 -20.92
CA PHE A 4 6.97 -48.34 -20.47
C PHE A 4 6.48 -48.54 -19.02
N ARG A 5 6.80 -49.67 -18.38
CA ARG A 5 6.31 -49.95 -17.01
C ARG A 5 7.03 -49.12 -15.93
N PHE A 6 8.31 -48.80 -16.13
CA PHE A 6 9.11 -48.06 -15.15
C PHE A 6 8.67 -46.58 -14.99
N PRO A 7 8.50 -45.78 -16.06
CA PRO A 7 8.02 -44.41 -15.91
C PRO A 7 6.59 -44.35 -15.37
N LEU A 8 5.72 -45.31 -15.73
CA LEU A 8 4.35 -45.38 -15.19
C LEU A 8 4.35 -45.62 -13.67
N LEU A 9 5.16 -46.57 -13.18
CA LEU A 9 5.33 -46.82 -11.75
C LEU A 9 5.88 -45.60 -11.01
N PHE A 10 6.88 -44.92 -11.59
CA PHE A 10 7.43 -43.70 -11.01
C PHE A 10 6.39 -42.58 -10.91
N PHE A 11 5.57 -42.40 -11.96
CA PHE A 11 4.51 -41.38 -11.99
C PHE A 11 3.41 -41.66 -10.95
N VAL A 12 2.97 -42.92 -10.82
CA VAL A 12 2.00 -43.33 -9.79
C VAL A 12 2.58 -43.14 -8.38
N PHE A 13 3.83 -43.52 -8.15
CA PHE A 13 4.50 -43.34 -6.85
C PHE A 13 4.67 -41.86 -6.48
N PHE A 14 4.98 -41.00 -7.46
CA PHE A 14 5.07 -39.56 -7.28
C PHE A 14 3.69 -38.94 -6.94
N ILE A 15 2.62 -39.37 -7.60
CA ILE A 15 1.24 -38.95 -7.27
C ILE A 15 0.87 -39.35 -5.84
N VAL A 16 1.22 -40.57 -5.39
CA VAL A 16 0.94 -41.04 -4.03
C VAL A 16 1.76 -40.28 -2.97
N ILE A 17 3.01 -39.93 -3.24
CA ILE A 17 3.80 -39.07 -2.33
C ILE A 17 3.20 -37.66 -2.26
N MET A 18 2.81 -37.08 -3.39
CA MET A 18 2.17 -35.76 -3.43
C MET A 18 0.83 -35.75 -2.68
N SER A 19 -0.01 -36.79 -2.82
CA SER A 19 -1.28 -36.88 -2.09
C SER A 19 -1.11 -37.17 -0.60
N LEU A 20 -0.01 -37.80 -0.17
CA LEU A 20 0.35 -37.96 1.25
C LEU A 20 0.96 -36.69 1.86
N MET A 21 1.62 -35.84 1.07
CA MET A 21 2.08 -34.52 1.53
C MET A 21 0.94 -33.48 1.57
N TYR A 22 -0.13 -33.67 0.80
CA TYR A 22 -1.43 -33.03 1.05
C TYR A 22 -2.12 -33.65 2.27
N SER A 23 -1.58 -33.36 3.47
CA SER A 23 -2.26 -33.67 4.72
C SER A 23 -3.62 -32.94 4.76
N PRO A 24 -4.76 -33.65 4.86
CA PRO A 24 -6.05 -33.00 4.91
C PRO A 24 -6.18 -32.25 6.24
N VAL A 25 -6.12 -30.92 6.18
CA VAL A 25 -6.37 -30.06 7.35
C VAL A 25 -7.82 -30.27 7.77
N THR A 26 -8.03 -31.03 8.84
CA THR A 26 -9.35 -31.38 9.36
C THR A 26 -9.96 -30.20 10.11
N THR A 27 -10.42 -29.19 9.35
CA THR A 27 -11.18 -28.03 9.82
C THR A 27 -12.56 -28.44 10.33
N ALA A 28 -12.60 -28.97 11.56
CA ALA A 28 -13.82 -29.36 12.25
C ALA A 28 -14.53 -28.13 12.86
N GLY A 29 -15.28 -27.41 12.02
CA GLY A 29 -16.41 -26.57 12.45
C GLY A 29 -16.08 -25.18 12.98
N ASP A 30 -16.05 -24.20 12.06
CA ASP A 30 -17.04 -23.12 12.12
C ASP A 30 -17.49 -22.79 10.67
N MET A 31 -18.73 -22.34 10.48
CA MET A 31 -19.34 -22.26 9.15
C MET A 31 -19.03 -20.95 8.41
N GLY A 32 -17.87 -20.89 7.75
CA GLY A 32 -17.66 -20.08 6.55
C GLY A 32 -17.86 -20.94 5.30
N SER A 33 -18.50 -20.41 4.26
CA SER A 33 -18.66 -21.14 2.99
C SER A 33 -17.31 -21.33 2.29
N ASN A 34 -17.13 -22.50 1.66
CA ASN A 34 -16.11 -22.66 0.62
C ASN A 34 -16.58 -21.91 -0.64
N SER A 35 -16.46 -20.58 -0.65
CA SER A 35 -16.60 -19.80 -1.88
C SER A 35 -15.56 -20.27 -2.88
N ASN A 36 -15.97 -20.58 -4.12
CA ASN A 36 -15.03 -20.59 -5.23
C ASN A 36 -14.27 -19.24 -5.29
N PRO A 37 -13.09 -19.17 -5.91
CA PRO A 37 -12.44 -17.89 -6.23
C PRO A 37 -13.29 -16.95 -7.12
N GLY A 38 -14.36 -17.47 -7.74
CA GLY A 38 -15.40 -16.69 -8.45
C GLY A 38 -16.71 -16.52 -7.69
N GLU A 39 -16.78 -16.91 -6.41
CA GLU A 39 -17.93 -16.75 -5.51
C GLU A 39 -17.56 -15.95 -4.24
N ILE A 40 -16.48 -15.16 -4.29
CA ILE A 40 -16.38 -13.98 -3.42
C ILE A 40 -17.49 -13.05 -3.89
N SER A 41 -18.60 -13.03 -3.14
CA SER A 41 -19.85 -12.47 -3.66
C SER A 41 -19.80 -10.95 -3.78
N THR A 42 -20.69 -10.43 -4.61
CA THR A 42 -20.96 -8.99 -4.79
C THR A 42 -21.46 -8.29 -3.53
N ASP A 43 -21.63 -9.00 -2.42
CA ASP A 43 -22.30 -8.51 -1.20
C ASP A 43 -21.31 -7.92 -0.18
N TRP A 44 -20.00 -8.01 -0.42
CA TRP A 44 -18.98 -7.25 0.31
C TRP A 44 -18.86 -5.83 -0.26
N ASP A 45 -19.98 -5.14 -0.47
CA ASP A 45 -20.00 -3.73 -0.87
C ASP A 45 -19.60 -2.89 0.38
N ILE A 46 -18.36 -2.42 0.38
CA ILE A 46 -17.75 -1.71 1.53
C ILE A 46 -18.09 -0.22 1.41
N ASP A 47 -19.22 0.14 2.02
CA ASP A 47 -19.88 1.44 1.88
C ASP A 47 -19.21 2.61 2.64
N PHE A 48 -17.91 2.51 2.93
CA PHE A 48 -17.18 3.51 3.72
C PHE A 48 -15.70 3.57 3.36
N VAL A 49 -15.12 4.76 3.43
CA VAL A 49 -13.66 4.96 3.48
C VAL A 49 -13.18 4.66 4.90
N VAL A 50 -12.12 3.86 5.02
CA VAL A 50 -11.43 3.57 6.28
C VAL A 50 -10.38 4.64 6.56
N MET A 51 -10.28 5.05 7.82
CA MET A 51 -9.40 6.11 8.30
C MET A 51 -8.74 5.67 9.62
N GLN A 52 -7.41 5.62 9.64
CA GLN A 52 -6.65 5.19 10.82
C GLN A 52 -5.69 6.31 11.26
N PRO A 53 -5.80 6.88 12.48
CA PRO A 53 -4.88 7.93 12.94
C PRO A 53 -3.46 7.38 13.16
N LEU A 54 -2.44 8.16 12.79
CA LEU A 54 -1.02 7.80 12.94
C LEU A 54 -0.25 8.77 13.84
N ASP A 55 0.77 8.27 14.54
CA ASP A 55 1.73 9.09 15.30
C ASP A 55 2.79 9.79 14.40
N ASP A 56 3.71 10.55 15.00
CA ASP A 56 4.86 11.17 14.31
C ASP A 56 5.81 10.15 13.61
N ASN A 57 5.69 8.86 13.92
CA ASN A 57 6.46 7.77 13.33
C ASN A 57 5.69 6.96 12.26
N PHE A 58 4.50 7.40 11.86
CA PHE A 58 3.59 6.66 10.97
C PHE A 58 3.12 5.31 11.52
N LYS A 59 3.15 5.10 12.84
CA LYS A 59 2.52 3.95 13.49
C LYS A 59 1.02 4.19 13.61
N VAL A 60 0.22 3.16 13.35
CA VAL A 60 -1.23 3.22 13.57
C VAL A 60 -1.52 3.25 15.06
N MET A 61 -2.30 4.23 15.52
CA MET A 61 -2.63 4.36 16.94
C MET A 61 -3.61 3.27 17.39
N LEU A 62 -3.31 2.64 18.53
CA LEU A 62 -4.27 1.81 19.26
C LEU A 62 -5.18 2.71 20.12
N PRO A 63 -6.48 2.42 20.26
CA PRO A 63 -7.39 3.22 21.07
C PRO A 63 -7.07 3.05 22.56
N HIS A 64 -6.91 4.16 23.28
CA HIS A 64 -6.66 4.11 24.72
C HIS A 64 -7.95 3.76 25.48
N ILE A 65 -7.95 2.63 26.18
CA ILE A 65 -9.08 2.20 27.01
C ILE A 65 -8.87 2.67 28.46
N ASN A 66 -9.64 3.65 28.89
CA ASN A 66 -9.56 4.22 30.24
C ASN A 66 -10.09 3.29 31.37
N SER A 67 -10.68 2.14 31.01
CA SER A 67 -11.40 1.24 31.91
C SER A 67 -11.23 -0.22 31.51
N CYS A 68 -11.18 -1.13 32.48
CA CYS A 68 -11.14 -2.57 32.26
C CYS A 68 -12.40 -3.05 31.51
N THR A 69 -12.28 -3.39 30.22
CA THR A 69 -13.40 -3.48 29.26
C THR A 69 -13.46 -4.88 28.62
N PRO A 70 -14.64 -5.52 28.50
CA PRO A 70 -14.74 -6.90 27.98
C PRO A 70 -14.40 -6.99 26.48
N TYR A 71 -13.41 -7.81 26.13
CA TYR A 71 -12.99 -8.05 24.75
C TYR A 71 -14.07 -8.82 23.96
N PRO A 72 -14.68 -8.26 22.90
CA PRO A 72 -15.90 -8.81 22.30
C PRO A 72 -15.76 -10.27 21.85
N TYR A 73 -14.67 -10.60 21.16
CA TYR A 73 -14.39 -11.93 20.62
C TYR A 73 -14.23 -13.02 21.68
N LEU A 74 -13.88 -12.65 22.92
CA LEU A 74 -13.72 -13.57 24.06
C LEU A 74 -14.75 -13.33 25.18
N LYS A 75 -15.87 -12.67 24.86
CA LYS A 75 -17.01 -12.47 25.76
C LYS A 75 -17.81 -13.77 25.90
N ASN A 76 -17.93 -14.31 27.12
CA ASN A 76 -18.62 -15.58 27.40
C ASN A 76 -18.14 -16.79 26.56
N ARG A 77 -16.85 -16.79 26.17
CA ARG A 77 -16.18 -17.81 25.36
C ARG A 77 -16.09 -19.12 26.14
N LEU A 78 -16.32 -20.25 25.45
CA LEU A 78 -16.12 -21.58 26.03
C LEU A 78 -14.62 -21.84 26.30
N ILE A 79 -14.30 -22.34 27.49
CA ILE A 79 -12.93 -22.69 27.92
C ILE A 79 -12.76 -24.20 28.08
N GLY A 80 -13.82 -24.89 28.51
CA GLY A 80 -13.88 -26.35 28.65
C GLY A 80 -15.33 -26.83 28.70
N SER A 81 -15.59 -28.02 28.18
CA SER A 81 -16.92 -28.62 28.11
C SER A 81 -16.88 -30.13 28.37
N TYR A 82 -17.83 -30.61 29.17
CA TYR A 82 -18.16 -32.03 29.31
C TYR A 82 -19.67 -32.21 29.20
N ILE A 83 -20.14 -33.18 28.42
CA ILE A 83 -21.57 -33.49 28.26
C ILE A 83 -21.74 -35.01 28.34
N ASN A 84 -22.78 -35.47 29.03
CA ASN A 84 -23.24 -36.86 29.01
C ASN A 84 -24.78 -36.90 29.01
N SER A 85 -25.38 -38.06 29.29
CA SER A 85 -26.84 -38.25 29.29
C SER A 85 -27.61 -37.54 30.40
N SER A 86 -26.97 -37.07 31.48
CA SER A 86 -27.65 -36.46 32.64
C SER A 86 -27.08 -35.10 33.07
N ALA A 87 -25.96 -34.66 32.49
CA ALA A 87 -25.40 -33.34 32.76
C ALA A 87 -24.59 -32.75 31.59
N ALA A 88 -24.57 -31.42 31.54
CA ALA A 88 -23.56 -30.65 30.83
C ALA A 88 -22.81 -29.74 31.80
N LEU A 89 -21.49 -29.80 31.79
CA LEU A 89 -20.58 -28.98 32.58
C LEU A 89 -19.79 -28.08 31.63
N TYR A 90 -19.89 -26.76 31.83
CA TYR A 90 -19.18 -25.76 31.03
C TYR A 90 -18.34 -24.86 31.92
N VAL A 91 -17.13 -24.54 31.47
CA VAL A 91 -16.36 -23.38 31.94
C VAL A 91 -16.42 -22.33 30.83
N ARG A 92 -16.87 -21.11 31.16
CA ARG A 92 -16.92 -19.99 30.20
C ARG A 92 -16.24 -18.76 30.76
N ALA A 93 -15.30 -18.19 30.00
CA ALA A 93 -14.60 -16.97 30.36
C ALA A 93 -15.20 -15.74 29.68
N THR A 94 -15.14 -14.60 30.33
CA THR A 94 -15.14 -13.28 29.67
C THR A 94 -13.78 -12.65 29.91
N VAL A 95 -13.05 -12.37 28.83
CA VAL A 95 -11.76 -11.65 28.92
C VAL A 95 -12.03 -10.15 28.93
N TYR A 96 -11.31 -9.42 29.78
CA TYR A 96 -11.32 -7.98 29.92
C TYR A 96 -9.90 -7.43 29.71
N ILE A 97 -9.79 -6.36 28.92
CA ILE A 97 -8.55 -5.71 28.48
C ILE A 97 -8.46 -4.27 29.01
N GLY A 98 -7.28 -3.66 28.99
CA GLY A 98 -7.05 -2.31 29.52
C GLY A 98 -7.19 -2.21 31.06
N CYS A 99 -6.97 -3.31 31.78
CA CYS A 99 -7.17 -3.38 33.22
C CYS A 99 -5.94 -2.90 34.00
N ASN A 100 -5.82 -1.57 34.20
CA ASN A 100 -4.66 -0.89 34.81
C ASN A 100 -4.16 -1.45 36.17
N ASN A 101 -5.00 -2.17 36.91
CA ASN A 101 -4.65 -2.75 38.22
C ASN A 101 -4.04 -4.18 38.13
N VAL A 102 -3.79 -4.69 36.92
CA VAL A 102 -3.25 -6.05 36.66
C VAL A 102 -1.86 -5.95 36.03
N SER A 103 -0.93 -6.83 36.41
CA SER A 103 0.46 -6.81 35.88
C SER A 103 0.65 -7.64 34.60
N ASP A 104 -0.12 -8.72 34.42
CA ASP A 104 -0.15 -9.54 33.20
C ASP A 104 -1.56 -10.10 32.97
N THR A 105 -1.99 -11.04 33.82
CA THR A 105 -3.33 -11.65 33.79
C THR A 105 -3.78 -12.07 35.20
N ASP A 106 -5.02 -11.75 35.55
CA ASP A 106 -5.72 -12.25 36.74
C ASP A 106 -6.99 -13.01 36.34
N VAL A 107 -7.43 -13.97 37.14
CA VAL A 107 -8.49 -14.94 36.78
C VAL A 107 -9.44 -15.20 37.95
N GLU A 108 -10.58 -14.51 37.93
CA GLU A 108 -11.65 -14.68 38.91
C GLU A 108 -12.63 -15.79 38.48
N VAL A 109 -12.56 -16.95 39.16
CA VAL A 109 -13.60 -17.98 39.03
C VAL A 109 -14.82 -17.57 39.88
N LEU A 110 -15.97 -17.41 39.23
CA LEU A 110 -17.23 -16.93 39.81
C LEU A 110 -18.12 -18.09 40.30
N GLN A 111 -19.23 -17.78 40.97
CA GLN A 111 -20.18 -18.80 41.44
C GLN A 111 -20.85 -19.54 40.26
N PRO A 112 -21.00 -20.87 40.34
CA PRO A 112 -21.55 -21.69 39.26
C PRO A 112 -23.06 -21.45 39.08
N LYS A 113 -23.47 -21.23 37.83
CA LYS A 113 -24.89 -21.13 37.45
C LYS A 113 -25.40 -22.53 37.09
N ILE A 114 -26.37 -23.03 37.87
CA ILE A 114 -27.00 -24.34 37.68
C ILE A 114 -28.41 -24.11 37.11
N THR A 115 -28.72 -24.74 35.98
CA THR A 115 -30.05 -24.73 35.34
C THR A 115 -30.37 -26.11 34.76
N GLY A 116 -31.64 -26.40 34.49
CA GLY A 116 -32.09 -27.70 33.98
C GLY A 116 -33.24 -28.28 34.80
N ASP A 117 -33.53 -29.56 34.57
CA ASP A 117 -34.63 -30.30 35.19
C ASP A 117 -34.11 -31.48 36.04
N GLU A 118 -35.00 -32.44 36.35
CA GLU A 118 -34.65 -33.64 37.11
C GLU A 118 -33.77 -34.62 36.32
N ASN A 119 -33.92 -34.65 34.99
CA ASN A 119 -33.25 -35.59 34.09
C ASN A 119 -31.91 -35.05 33.59
N PHE A 120 -31.79 -33.74 33.36
CA PHE A 120 -30.62 -33.12 32.78
C PHE A 120 -30.21 -31.80 33.45
N LYS A 121 -29.00 -31.76 34.04
CA LYS A 121 -28.47 -30.59 34.75
C LYS A 121 -27.33 -29.90 33.99
N ARG A 122 -27.54 -28.65 33.61
CA ARG A 122 -26.55 -27.76 33.01
C ARG A 122 -25.88 -26.93 34.09
N ILE A 123 -24.58 -27.10 34.28
CA ILE A 123 -23.75 -26.30 35.19
C ILE A 123 -22.79 -25.47 34.35
N THR A 124 -22.81 -24.15 34.52
CA THR A 124 -21.86 -23.22 33.90
C THR A 124 -21.06 -22.52 34.99
N VAL A 125 -19.76 -22.80 35.08
CA VAL A 125 -18.82 -22.02 35.87
C VAL A 125 -18.43 -20.79 35.04
N PRO A 126 -18.81 -19.56 35.45
CA PRO A 126 -18.35 -18.35 34.81
C PRO A 126 -16.95 -18.00 35.34
N VAL A 127 -16.13 -17.39 34.49
CA VAL A 127 -14.80 -16.88 34.82
C VAL A 127 -14.67 -15.47 34.24
N SER A 128 -14.12 -14.55 35.02
CA SER A 128 -13.58 -13.29 34.48
C SER A 128 -12.06 -13.42 34.36
N VAL A 129 -11.52 -13.01 33.22
CA VAL A 129 -10.06 -12.98 32.97
C VAL A 129 -9.69 -11.53 32.71
N TYR A 130 -8.92 -10.92 33.61
CA TYR A 130 -8.55 -9.51 33.55
C TYR A 130 -7.10 -9.38 33.07
N THR A 131 -6.80 -8.48 32.13
CA THR A 131 -5.43 -8.24 31.64
C THR A 131 -5.19 -6.76 31.34
N ASN A 132 -3.93 -6.33 31.46
CA ASN A 132 -3.46 -5.00 31.09
C ASN A 132 -3.10 -4.87 29.60
N LEU A 133 -3.24 -5.94 28.79
CA LEU A 133 -3.05 -5.85 27.35
C LEU A 133 -4.01 -4.81 26.74
N PRO A 134 -3.55 -4.03 25.73
CA PRO A 134 -4.39 -3.07 25.02
C PRO A 134 -5.42 -3.77 24.13
N LEU A 135 -6.28 -2.99 23.45
CA LEU A 135 -7.02 -3.53 22.31
C LEU A 135 -6.02 -3.96 21.22
N PRO A 136 -6.13 -5.15 20.63
CA PRO A 136 -5.24 -5.58 19.55
C PRO A 136 -5.56 -4.95 18.19
N PHE A 137 -6.66 -4.17 18.11
CA PHE A 137 -7.13 -3.52 16.88
C PHE A 137 -6.75 -2.04 16.83
N PRO A 138 -6.45 -1.52 15.63
CA PRO A 138 -6.19 -0.09 15.43
C PRO A 138 -7.42 0.77 15.77
N LEU A 139 -7.18 2.04 16.09
CA LEU A 139 -8.24 3.05 16.13
C LEU A 139 -8.72 3.30 14.70
N GLU A 140 -9.83 2.66 14.35
CA GLU A 140 -10.42 2.75 13.02
C GLU A 140 -11.67 3.62 13.01
N LEU A 141 -11.59 4.71 12.27
CA LEU A 141 -12.70 5.59 11.93
C LEU A 141 -13.21 5.22 10.54
N ARG A 142 -14.51 5.36 10.29
CA ARG A 142 -15.17 5.04 9.03
C ARG A 142 -16.04 6.22 8.58
N SER A 143 -16.12 6.49 7.28
CA SER A 143 -17.03 7.52 6.72
C SER A 143 -17.61 7.07 5.39
N ASN A 144 -18.95 7.10 5.30
CA ASN A 144 -19.70 6.88 4.06
C ASN A 144 -19.96 8.18 3.27
N LYS A 145 -19.35 9.30 3.67
CA LYS A 145 -19.51 10.63 3.06
C LYS A 145 -18.17 11.34 3.01
N VAL A 146 -17.30 10.84 2.14
CA VAL A 146 -16.04 11.49 1.81
C VAL A 146 -16.22 12.32 0.54
N SER A 147 -15.64 13.51 0.49
CA SER A 147 -15.49 14.23 -0.78
C SER A 147 -14.12 14.87 -0.90
N ILE A 148 -13.62 14.90 -2.14
CA ILE A 148 -12.36 15.54 -2.53
C ILE A 148 -12.72 16.61 -3.55
N SER A 149 -12.23 17.83 -3.41
CA SER A 149 -12.57 18.95 -4.31
C SER A 149 -11.31 19.71 -4.69
N TYR A 150 -11.11 19.88 -6.00
CA TYR A 150 -10.02 20.66 -6.58
C TYR A 150 -10.58 22.03 -6.95
N GLU A 151 -10.18 23.09 -6.24
CA GLU A 151 -10.76 24.44 -6.38
C GLU A 151 -9.72 25.44 -6.91
N TYR A 152 -9.97 26.06 -8.08
CA TYR A 152 -9.02 27.02 -8.66
C TYR A 152 -8.85 28.24 -7.76
N HIS A 153 -7.58 28.58 -7.43
CA HIS A 153 -7.26 29.78 -6.65
C HIS A 153 -6.71 30.90 -7.54
N ASN A 154 -5.63 30.65 -8.28
CA ASN A 154 -5.01 31.61 -9.20
C ASN A 154 -4.20 30.88 -10.30
N SER A 155 -3.35 31.61 -11.03
CA SER A 155 -2.51 31.04 -12.11
C SER A 155 -1.60 29.92 -11.62
N THR A 156 -0.85 30.13 -10.53
CA THR A 156 0.17 29.19 -10.01
C THR A 156 -0.37 28.22 -8.97
N HIS A 157 -1.46 28.52 -8.28
CA HIS A 157 -1.97 27.73 -7.14
C HIS A 157 -3.44 27.32 -7.28
N PHE A 158 -3.80 26.27 -6.54
CA PHE A 158 -5.16 25.80 -6.32
C PHE A 158 -5.32 25.23 -4.90
N PHE A 159 -6.56 24.93 -4.49
CA PHE A 159 -6.82 24.20 -3.25
C PHE A 159 -7.20 22.74 -3.53
N ILE A 160 -6.77 21.84 -2.65
CA ILE A 160 -7.37 20.50 -2.50
C ILE A 160 -8.11 20.51 -1.17
N LEU A 161 -9.41 20.25 -1.21
CA LEU A 161 -10.29 20.25 -0.05
C LEU A 161 -10.87 18.85 0.14
N MET A 162 -10.52 18.19 1.24
CA MET A 162 -11.04 16.87 1.61
C MET A 162 -11.98 17.01 2.80
N LYS A 163 -13.18 16.43 2.70
CA LYS A 163 -14.18 16.43 3.77
C LYS A 163 -14.55 14.99 4.08
N PHE A 164 -14.54 14.64 5.36
CA PHE A 164 -14.99 13.35 5.88
C PHE A 164 -16.15 13.66 6.81
N LEU A 165 -17.37 13.32 6.40
CA LEU A 165 -18.60 13.66 7.13
C LEU A 165 -19.23 12.40 7.70
N ASN A 166 -20.00 12.55 8.78
CA ASN A 166 -20.68 11.42 9.44
C ASN A 166 -19.71 10.29 9.82
N ILE A 167 -18.61 10.64 10.46
CA ILE A 167 -17.58 9.71 10.91
C ILE A 167 -18.14 8.83 12.03
N THR A 168 -17.94 7.52 11.92
CA THR A 168 -18.25 6.50 12.94
C THR A 168 -16.99 5.74 13.34
N LEU A 169 -17.06 4.94 14.40
CA LEU A 169 -16.07 3.91 14.70
C LEU A 169 -16.33 2.63 13.89
N SER A 170 -15.37 1.71 13.87
CA SER A 170 -15.59 0.34 13.37
C SER A 170 -16.51 -0.49 14.30
N PRO A 171 -17.17 -1.56 13.81
CA PRO A 171 -18.00 -2.45 14.62
C PRO A 171 -17.25 -3.13 15.78
N ASP A 172 -15.94 -3.33 15.65
CA ASP A 172 -15.11 -3.95 16.70
C ASP A 172 -14.88 -2.98 17.86
N LEU A 173 -14.75 -1.69 17.54
CA LEU A 173 -14.73 -0.61 18.51
C LEU A 173 -16.13 -0.37 19.10
N GLU A 174 -17.19 -0.34 18.28
CA GLU A 174 -18.57 -0.19 18.78
C GLU A 174 -18.97 -1.34 19.73
N SER A 175 -18.61 -2.58 19.41
CA SER A 175 -18.91 -3.73 20.28
C SER A 175 -18.04 -3.79 21.55
N THR A 176 -16.87 -3.16 21.54
CA THR A 176 -15.99 -2.97 22.71
C THR A 176 -16.50 -1.84 23.62
N PHE A 177 -16.75 -0.66 23.06
CA PHE A 177 -17.05 0.57 23.80
C PHE A 177 -18.56 0.86 23.94
N GLY A 178 -19.43 0.08 23.30
CA GLY A 178 -20.89 0.23 23.36
C GLY A 178 -21.47 1.34 22.48
N THR A 179 -20.69 1.97 21.60
CA THR A 179 -21.18 2.99 20.67
C THR A 179 -20.24 3.22 19.48
N SER A 180 -20.81 3.36 18.28
CA SER A 180 -20.12 3.81 17.05
C SER A 180 -19.87 5.33 16.99
N ASN A 181 -20.28 6.11 17.99
CA ASN A 181 -20.15 7.57 18.00
C ASN A 181 -18.75 8.04 18.46
N PRO A 182 -17.89 8.61 17.58
CA PRO A 182 -16.56 9.09 17.96
C PRO A 182 -16.58 10.25 18.97
N ALA A 183 -17.62 11.10 18.95
CA ALA A 183 -17.71 12.25 19.86
C ALA A 183 -17.86 11.84 21.33
N SER A 184 -18.28 10.60 21.62
CA SER A 184 -18.30 10.04 22.97
C SER A 184 -16.90 9.95 23.63
N PHE A 185 -15.83 10.01 22.81
CA PHE A 185 -14.43 9.92 23.22
C PHE A 185 -13.65 11.22 22.94
N GLY A 186 -14.35 12.30 22.57
CA GLY A 186 -13.73 13.56 22.15
C GLY A 186 -13.21 13.57 20.70
N TRP A 187 -13.47 12.52 19.91
CA TRP A 187 -13.01 12.40 18.52
C TRP A 187 -13.99 13.05 17.52
N PRO A 188 -13.52 13.54 16.36
CA PRO A 188 -14.34 14.30 15.42
C PRO A 188 -15.42 13.45 14.73
N LYS A 189 -16.66 13.99 14.66
CA LYS A 189 -17.74 13.48 13.79
C LYS A 189 -17.63 13.92 12.33
N ASN A 190 -16.95 15.03 12.09
CA ASN A 190 -16.69 15.58 10.77
C ASN A 190 -15.24 16.11 10.78
N MET A 191 -14.51 15.91 9.69
CA MET A 191 -13.14 16.39 9.53
C MET A 191 -13.02 17.09 8.18
N THR A 192 -12.33 18.23 8.13
CA THR A 192 -12.01 18.92 6.87
C THR A 192 -10.52 19.21 6.78
N LEU A 193 -9.85 18.62 5.80
CA LEU A 193 -8.44 18.88 5.49
C LEU A 193 -8.40 19.80 4.26
N ARG A 194 -7.70 20.94 4.36
CA ARG A 194 -7.58 21.89 3.25
C ARG A 194 -6.12 22.17 2.97
N PHE A 195 -5.71 21.92 1.74
CA PHE A 195 -4.37 22.17 1.24
C PHE A 195 -4.41 23.28 0.19
N ILE A 196 -3.35 24.08 0.11
CA ILE A 196 -3.03 24.89 -1.06
C ILE A 196 -1.81 24.27 -1.74
N VAL A 197 -1.85 24.13 -3.07
CA VAL A 197 -0.88 23.38 -3.86
C VAL A 197 -0.35 24.25 -5.00
N ASN A 198 0.97 24.25 -5.20
CA ASN A 198 1.61 24.83 -6.39
C ASN A 198 1.44 23.87 -7.59
N LYS A 199 0.96 24.38 -8.73
CA LYS A 199 0.76 23.59 -9.95
C LYS A 199 2.08 23.17 -10.61
N GLU A 200 3.12 23.95 -10.42
CA GLU A 200 4.40 23.77 -11.11
C GLU A 200 5.29 22.75 -10.39
N THR A 201 5.41 22.85 -9.07
CA THR A 201 6.26 21.97 -8.25
C THR A 201 5.51 20.87 -7.49
N GLY A 202 4.18 20.95 -7.42
CA GLY A 202 3.36 20.07 -6.57
C GLY A 202 3.42 20.41 -5.07
N ASP A 203 4.26 21.37 -4.67
CA ASP A 203 4.46 21.76 -3.27
C ASP A 203 3.13 22.10 -2.60
N SER A 204 2.82 21.36 -1.54
CA SER A 204 1.56 21.44 -0.84
C SER A 204 1.76 22.00 0.58
N TYR A 205 0.80 22.82 0.99
CA TYR A 205 0.76 23.41 2.32
C TYR A 205 -0.61 23.16 2.93
N LEU A 206 -0.65 22.52 4.09
CA LEU A 206 -1.87 22.43 4.89
C LEU A 206 -2.24 23.83 5.40
N LEU A 207 -3.51 24.18 5.27
CA LEU A 207 -4.09 25.39 5.82
C LEU A 207 -4.70 25.07 7.19
N ASP A 208 -4.16 25.70 8.24
CA ASP A 208 -4.54 25.45 9.62
C ASP A 208 -4.75 26.80 10.32
N ASN A 209 -6.02 27.13 10.59
CA ASN A 209 -6.43 28.34 11.32
C ASN A 209 -5.73 29.64 10.83
N GLY A 210 -5.60 29.79 9.50
CA GLY A 210 -4.98 30.94 8.84
C GLY A 210 -3.46 30.82 8.62
N LYS A 211 -2.79 29.86 9.25
CA LYS A 211 -1.38 29.52 9.00
C LYS A 211 -1.25 28.56 7.80
N LYS A 212 -0.10 28.60 7.13
CA LYS A 212 0.33 27.58 6.17
C LYS A 212 1.42 26.71 6.80
N ARG A 213 1.25 25.39 6.82
CA ARG A 213 2.30 24.42 7.17
C ARG A 213 2.71 23.66 5.92
N TYR A 214 3.98 23.72 5.54
CA TYR A 214 4.51 22.90 4.43
C TYR A 214 4.38 21.41 4.75
N VAL A 215 3.99 20.60 3.76
CA VAL A 215 3.77 19.15 3.93
C VAL A 215 4.42 18.29 2.83
N GLY A 216 5.33 18.86 2.03
CA GLY A 216 5.86 18.23 0.83
C GLY A 216 4.87 18.27 -0.33
N VAL A 217 5.11 17.46 -1.35
CA VAL A 217 4.13 17.20 -2.42
C VAL A 217 3.03 16.26 -1.88
N LEU A 218 1.78 16.37 -2.35
CA LEU A 218 0.73 15.41 -1.98
C LEU A 218 0.53 14.38 -3.08
N PRO A 219 0.35 13.08 -2.77
CA PRO A 219 0.01 12.06 -3.77
C PRO A 219 -1.41 12.22 -4.35
N LEU A 220 -2.11 13.32 -4.03
CA LEU A 220 -3.35 13.78 -4.67
C LEU A 220 -3.10 14.61 -5.93
N TYR A 221 -1.90 15.18 -6.10
CA TYR A 221 -1.50 15.93 -7.30
C TYR A 221 0.02 15.94 -7.48
N LEU A 222 0.49 15.39 -8.61
CA LEU A 222 1.85 15.60 -9.12
C LEU A 222 1.77 16.44 -10.41
N PRO A 223 2.67 17.40 -10.64
CA PRO A 223 2.76 18.12 -11.93
C PRO A 223 2.90 17.16 -13.12
N GLU A 224 3.62 16.05 -12.93
CA GLU A 224 3.86 15.00 -13.91
C GLU A 224 2.62 14.14 -14.21
N PHE A 225 1.50 14.34 -13.50
CA PHE A 225 0.19 13.87 -13.99
C PHE A 225 -0.12 14.45 -15.39
N ASN A 226 0.48 15.59 -15.77
CA ASN A 226 0.54 16.09 -17.13
C ASN A 226 1.69 15.40 -17.92
N PRO A 227 1.37 14.63 -18.99
CA PRO A 227 2.36 13.99 -19.85
C PRO A 227 3.47 14.90 -20.40
N LYS A 228 3.18 16.20 -20.64
CA LYS A 228 4.22 17.16 -21.05
C LYS A 228 5.24 17.40 -19.93
N HIS A 229 4.81 17.54 -18.67
CA HIS A 229 5.71 17.78 -17.54
C HIS A 229 6.54 16.54 -17.24
N TYR A 230 5.94 15.35 -17.22
CA TYR A 230 6.67 14.09 -17.04
C TYR A 230 7.83 13.91 -18.04
N LEU A 231 7.60 14.22 -19.33
CA LEU A 231 8.65 14.16 -20.36
C LEU A 231 9.76 15.21 -20.16
N LEU A 232 9.43 16.41 -19.68
CA LEU A 232 10.44 17.40 -19.31
C LEU A 232 11.26 16.93 -18.08
N THR A 233 10.60 16.37 -17.06
CA THR A 233 11.24 15.80 -15.87
C THR A 233 12.20 14.65 -16.23
N ILE A 234 11.84 13.76 -17.18
CA ILE A 234 12.77 12.73 -17.68
C ILE A 234 14.00 13.36 -18.35
N LYS A 235 13.81 14.40 -19.17
CA LYS A 235 14.90 15.10 -19.87
C LYS A 235 15.84 15.81 -18.89
N GLU A 236 15.30 16.36 -17.80
CA GLU A 236 16.09 16.92 -16.69
C GLU A 236 16.81 15.82 -15.88
N ASN A 237 16.10 14.76 -15.47
CA ASN A 237 16.68 13.63 -14.74
C ASN A 237 17.82 12.97 -15.52
N ALA A 238 17.69 12.85 -16.85
CA ALA A 238 18.76 12.39 -17.73
C ALA A 238 19.99 13.29 -17.66
N PHE A 239 19.81 14.62 -17.75
CA PHE A 239 20.92 15.58 -17.62
C PHE A 239 21.59 15.48 -16.25
N ASN A 240 20.79 15.57 -15.17
CA ASN A 240 21.27 15.53 -13.79
C ASN A 240 21.98 14.19 -13.47
N PHE A 241 21.48 13.06 -13.98
CA PHE A 241 22.14 11.77 -13.87
C PHE A 241 23.53 11.79 -14.54
N VAL A 242 23.64 12.28 -15.77
CA VAL A 242 24.93 12.36 -16.49
C VAL A 242 25.94 13.26 -15.77
N GLN A 243 25.51 14.41 -15.25
CA GLN A 243 26.39 15.26 -14.44
C GLN A 243 26.79 14.58 -13.11
N SER A 244 25.91 13.80 -12.49
CA SER A 244 26.24 13.02 -11.28
C SER A 244 27.27 11.92 -11.53
N VAL A 245 27.21 11.26 -12.70
CA VAL A 245 28.20 10.26 -13.12
C VAL A 245 29.54 10.92 -13.46
N LYS A 246 29.54 12.07 -14.12
CA LYS A 246 30.77 12.82 -14.44
C LYS A 246 31.48 13.38 -13.21
N SER A 247 30.71 13.88 -12.24
CA SER A 247 31.25 14.41 -10.98
C SER A 247 31.65 13.31 -9.99
N ASN A 248 31.07 12.11 -10.09
CA ASN A 248 31.49 10.94 -9.32
C ASN A 248 31.61 9.66 -10.18
N PRO A 249 32.69 9.53 -10.99
CA PRO A 249 32.90 8.40 -11.90
C PRO A 249 32.88 7.02 -11.23
N TRP A 250 33.25 6.97 -9.94
CA TRP A 250 33.29 5.75 -9.13
C TRP A 250 31.95 5.02 -9.04
N VAL A 251 30.82 5.73 -9.11
CA VAL A 251 29.47 5.12 -9.09
C VAL A 251 29.27 4.08 -10.19
N VAL A 252 29.90 4.30 -11.36
CA VAL A 252 29.84 3.38 -12.51
C VAL A 252 31.07 2.48 -12.53
N ALA A 253 32.26 3.03 -12.27
CA ALA A 253 33.51 2.25 -12.28
C ALA A 253 33.50 1.09 -11.26
N SER A 254 32.91 1.28 -10.07
CA SER A 254 32.80 0.20 -9.07
C SER A 254 31.88 -0.94 -9.52
N VAL A 255 30.85 -0.65 -10.33
CA VAL A 255 29.96 -1.66 -10.91
C VAL A 255 30.73 -2.48 -11.95
N ALA A 256 31.39 -1.81 -12.91
CA ALA A 256 32.19 -2.47 -13.93
C ALA A 256 33.33 -3.30 -13.31
N GLN A 257 34.02 -2.77 -12.29
CA GLN A 257 35.07 -3.49 -11.56
C GLN A 257 34.51 -4.71 -10.81
N LYS A 258 33.40 -4.58 -10.07
CA LYS A 258 32.75 -5.71 -9.38
C LYS A 258 32.37 -6.81 -10.37
N ALA A 259 31.74 -6.44 -11.49
CA ALA A 259 31.33 -7.35 -12.55
C ALA A 259 32.53 -8.06 -13.22
N LYS A 260 33.63 -7.33 -13.46
CA LYS A 260 34.90 -7.83 -14.02
C LYS A 260 35.67 -8.77 -13.08
N LEU A 261 35.42 -8.71 -11.77
CA LEU A 261 36.05 -9.56 -10.76
C LEU A 261 35.26 -10.85 -10.45
N THR A 262 34.07 -11.05 -11.02
CA THR A 262 33.33 -12.31 -10.83
C THR A 262 33.90 -13.43 -11.71
N ASN A 263 33.81 -14.67 -11.23
CA ASN A 263 34.20 -15.88 -11.98
C ASN A 263 33.03 -16.50 -12.75
N SER A 264 31.89 -15.81 -12.85
CA SER A 264 30.63 -16.35 -13.36
C SER A 264 29.97 -15.36 -14.31
N THR A 265 29.82 -15.75 -15.57
CA THR A 265 29.07 -14.98 -16.59
C THR A 265 27.71 -14.57 -16.05
N ARG A 266 26.99 -15.48 -15.38
CA ARG A 266 25.68 -15.19 -14.80
C ARG A 266 25.74 -14.11 -13.72
N GLU A 267 26.72 -14.17 -12.81
CA GLU A 267 26.84 -13.23 -11.69
C GLU A 267 27.23 -11.83 -12.19
N ARG A 268 28.17 -11.76 -13.15
CA ARG A 268 28.50 -10.54 -13.89
C ARG A 268 27.27 -9.93 -14.54
N ASP A 269 26.51 -10.73 -15.28
CA ASP A 269 25.35 -10.27 -16.03
C ASP A 269 24.22 -9.86 -15.05
N GLU A 270 24.04 -10.53 -13.91
CA GLU A 270 23.13 -10.13 -12.83
C GLU A 270 23.52 -8.75 -12.26
N ILE A 271 24.81 -8.50 -11.95
CA ILE A 271 25.31 -7.20 -11.48
C ILE A 271 25.06 -6.08 -12.50
N ILE A 272 25.33 -6.34 -13.79
CA ILE A 272 25.15 -5.33 -14.83
C ILE A 272 23.67 -5.04 -15.08
N ASN A 273 22.79 -6.05 -15.10
CA ASN A 273 21.34 -5.82 -15.24
C ASN A 273 20.76 -5.08 -14.02
N GLU A 274 21.18 -5.41 -12.78
CA GLU A 274 20.76 -4.68 -11.57
C GLU A 274 21.16 -3.20 -11.62
N ALA A 275 22.40 -2.90 -11.99
CA ALA A 275 22.89 -1.53 -12.10
C ALA A 275 22.23 -0.77 -13.27
N ALA A 276 22.09 -1.41 -14.44
CA ALA A 276 21.40 -0.81 -15.58
C ALA A 276 19.94 -0.50 -15.27
N MET A 277 19.25 -1.38 -14.52
CA MET A 277 17.90 -1.12 -14.04
C MET A 277 17.87 0.06 -13.08
N ASN A 278 18.72 0.09 -12.05
CA ASN A 278 18.80 1.19 -11.07
C ASN A 278 19.07 2.54 -11.74
N PHE A 279 20.02 2.60 -12.67
CA PHE A 279 20.35 3.83 -13.39
C PHE A 279 19.26 4.26 -14.37
N SER A 280 18.59 3.32 -15.05
CA SER A 280 17.41 3.63 -15.89
C SER A 280 16.24 4.14 -15.04
N GLU A 281 16.04 3.55 -13.87
CA GLU A 281 15.02 3.97 -12.90
C GLU A 281 15.30 5.36 -12.31
N ARG A 282 16.56 5.80 -12.18
CA ARG A 282 16.91 7.18 -11.78
C ARG A 282 16.59 8.23 -12.86
N ILE A 283 16.58 7.83 -14.13
CA ILE A 283 16.24 8.72 -15.25
C ILE A 283 14.72 8.79 -15.44
N LEU A 284 14.03 7.65 -15.29
CA LEU A 284 12.64 7.47 -15.72
C LEU A 284 11.59 7.48 -14.59
N ASN A 285 11.98 7.28 -13.33
CA ASN A 285 11.09 7.58 -12.20
C ASN A 285 11.26 9.03 -11.75
N VAL A 286 10.29 9.52 -10.98
CA VAL A 286 10.27 10.86 -10.41
C VAL A 286 10.36 10.74 -8.89
N ASP A 287 11.51 11.07 -8.30
CA ASP A 287 11.76 10.99 -6.84
C ASP A 287 11.06 12.13 -6.07
N HIS A 288 9.72 12.15 -6.12
CA HIS A 288 8.92 13.01 -5.27
C HIS A 288 9.01 12.53 -3.82
N ARG A 289 9.60 13.37 -2.97
CA ARG A 289 9.74 13.12 -1.53
C ARG A 289 8.66 13.84 -0.75
N TYR A 290 7.70 13.07 -0.28
CA TYR A 290 6.61 13.53 0.57
C TYR A 290 6.65 12.79 1.91
N LEU A 291 5.53 12.79 2.63
CA LEU A 291 5.34 12.13 3.92
C LEU A 291 5.30 10.59 3.77
N GLY A 292 6.46 10.03 3.44
CA GLY A 292 6.72 8.62 3.21
C GLY A 292 6.98 8.30 1.73
N LEU A 293 8.19 7.79 1.46
CA LEU A 293 8.54 6.90 0.33
C LEU A 293 8.67 7.57 -1.07
N PRO A 294 9.60 7.11 -1.92
CA PRO A 294 9.69 7.56 -3.31
C PRO A 294 8.60 6.91 -4.17
N ILE A 295 8.19 7.63 -5.23
CA ILE A 295 7.16 7.25 -6.19
C ILE A 295 7.75 6.71 -7.51
N LYS A 296 7.06 5.76 -8.13
CA LYS A 296 7.27 5.29 -9.50
C LYS A 296 6.01 5.49 -10.33
N ILE A 297 6.12 6.12 -11.49
CA ILE A 297 4.99 6.39 -12.39
C ILE A 297 4.95 5.32 -13.49
N GLN A 298 3.93 4.46 -13.46
CA GLN A 298 3.73 3.34 -14.39
C GLN A 298 2.48 3.55 -15.25
N GLY A 299 2.53 4.54 -16.13
CA GLY A 299 1.47 4.87 -17.09
C GLY A 299 0.23 5.48 -16.44
N GLU A 300 -0.59 4.65 -15.79
CA GLU A 300 -1.83 5.07 -15.11
C GLU A 300 -1.75 4.88 -13.58
N VAL A 301 -0.68 4.27 -13.07
CA VAL A 301 -0.51 3.89 -11.66
C VAL A 301 0.72 4.55 -11.06
N VAL A 302 0.61 5.03 -9.82
CA VAL A 302 1.63 5.76 -9.05
C VAL A 302 1.97 4.93 -7.82
N LEU A 303 3.06 4.17 -7.92
CA LEU A 303 3.49 3.24 -6.87
C LEU A 303 4.50 3.92 -5.96
N GLY A 304 4.11 4.19 -4.71
CA GLY A 304 5.08 4.39 -3.65
C GLY A 304 5.82 3.09 -3.33
N SER A 305 6.96 3.21 -2.65
CA SER A 305 7.59 2.05 -1.98
C SER A 305 6.76 1.61 -0.75
N SER A 306 7.24 0.64 0.03
CA SER A 306 6.55 0.17 1.26
C SER A 306 7.17 0.75 2.54
N ALA A 307 6.37 1.38 3.40
CA ALA A 307 6.83 1.88 4.70
C ALA A 307 6.69 0.75 5.72
N ASN A 308 7.69 -0.13 5.76
CA ASN A 308 7.64 -1.33 6.58
C ASN A 308 7.80 -1.01 8.09
N ARG A 309 6.70 -0.59 8.71
CA ARG A 309 6.55 -0.22 10.14
C ARG A 309 5.31 -0.87 10.76
N GLY A 310 5.05 -2.14 10.45
CA GLY A 310 4.03 -2.91 11.16
C GLY A 310 4.39 -3.03 12.65
N GLU A 311 3.48 -2.62 13.54
CA GLU A 311 3.68 -2.73 14.99
C GLU A 311 3.31 -4.14 15.48
N GLU A 312 4.13 -4.68 16.39
CA GLU A 312 3.85 -5.96 17.06
C GLU A 312 2.88 -5.74 18.21
N VAL A 313 1.69 -6.32 18.10
CA VAL A 313 0.61 -6.20 19.10
C VAL A 313 0.31 -7.56 19.71
N LYS A 314 -0.01 -7.59 21.00
CA LYS A 314 -0.35 -8.81 21.75
C LYS A 314 -1.86 -9.01 21.79
N GLU A 315 -2.35 -10.14 21.29
CA GLU A 315 -3.75 -10.54 21.40
C GLU A 315 -3.87 -11.81 22.26
N ILE A 316 -4.93 -11.92 23.08
CA ILE A 316 -5.33 -13.20 23.69
C ILE A 316 -6.21 -13.98 22.71
N ARG A 317 -5.86 -15.24 22.42
CA ARG A 317 -6.67 -16.17 21.62
C ARG A 317 -7.01 -17.44 22.41
N ALA A 318 -8.07 -18.12 21.97
CA ALA A 318 -8.54 -19.38 22.57
C ALA A 318 -8.20 -20.59 21.67
N ASN A 319 -7.47 -21.55 22.23
CA ASN A 319 -7.10 -22.81 21.58
C ASN A 319 -8.30 -23.78 21.54
N VAL A 320 -8.95 -23.89 20.39
CA VAL A 320 -10.14 -24.75 20.21
C VAL A 320 -9.84 -26.23 20.46
N THR A 321 -8.65 -26.71 20.06
CA THR A 321 -8.21 -28.10 20.30
C THR A 321 -8.02 -28.39 21.79
N ALA A 322 -7.59 -27.40 22.59
CA ALA A 322 -7.54 -27.51 24.05
C ALA A 322 -8.96 -27.65 24.64
N ILE A 323 -9.93 -26.84 24.21
CA ILE A 323 -11.34 -26.96 24.64
C ILE A 323 -11.86 -28.37 24.37
N LEU A 324 -11.78 -28.84 23.12
CA LEU A 324 -12.36 -30.13 22.69
C LEU A 324 -11.69 -31.35 23.37
N SER A 325 -10.37 -31.30 23.58
CA SER A 325 -9.65 -32.38 24.29
C SER A 325 -9.79 -32.35 25.81
N SER A 326 -10.40 -31.31 26.39
CA SER A 326 -10.47 -31.10 27.85
C SER A 326 -11.63 -31.78 28.58
N ALA A 327 -12.42 -32.66 27.94
CA ALA A 327 -13.68 -33.13 28.50
C ALA A 327 -13.54 -33.78 29.90
N ASN A 328 -12.61 -34.71 30.08
CA ASN A 328 -12.39 -35.36 31.38
C ASN A 328 -11.77 -34.41 32.42
N THR A 329 -10.88 -33.50 32.02
CA THR A 329 -10.29 -32.49 32.92
C THR A 329 -11.31 -31.44 33.34
N THR A 330 -12.21 -31.02 32.45
CA THR A 330 -13.37 -30.15 32.73
C THR A 330 -14.28 -30.82 33.75
N ARG A 331 -14.63 -32.10 33.53
CA ARG A 331 -15.44 -32.85 34.50
C ARG A 331 -14.79 -32.90 35.88
N LYS A 332 -13.48 -33.19 35.97
CA LYS A 332 -12.78 -33.21 37.27
C LYS A 332 -12.83 -31.82 37.92
N ALA A 333 -12.36 -30.78 37.22
CA ALA A 333 -12.24 -29.43 37.76
C ALA A 333 -13.58 -28.86 38.25
N VAL A 334 -14.66 -28.99 37.46
CA VAL A 334 -15.98 -28.48 37.83
C VAL A 334 -16.55 -29.25 39.04
N LEU A 335 -16.42 -30.58 39.08
CA LEU A 335 -16.89 -31.38 40.22
C LEU A 335 -16.05 -31.18 41.50
N GLU A 336 -14.77 -30.85 41.37
CA GLU A 336 -13.89 -30.53 42.50
C GLU A 336 -14.22 -29.15 43.08
N TYR A 337 -14.38 -28.14 42.21
CA TYR A 337 -14.81 -26.79 42.58
C TYR A 337 -16.18 -26.80 43.29
N LEU A 338 -17.16 -27.54 42.75
CA LEU A 338 -18.49 -27.69 43.37
C LEU A 338 -18.49 -28.36 44.75
N LYS A 339 -17.48 -29.19 45.06
CA LYS A 339 -17.39 -29.94 46.33
C LYS A 339 -16.56 -29.24 47.40
N THR A 340 -15.55 -28.48 47.00
CA THR A 340 -14.48 -28.00 47.89
C THR A 340 -14.22 -26.50 47.80
N GLY A 341 -14.75 -25.82 46.79
CA GLY A 341 -14.36 -24.47 46.43
C GLY A 341 -12.99 -24.37 45.73
N ASN A 342 -12.25 -25.47 45.50
CA ASN A 342 -10.95 -25.42 44.83
C ASN A 342 -11.07 -24.86 43.41
N LYS A 343 -10.42 -23.72 43.16
CA LYS A 343 -10.40 -23.04 41.85
C LYS A 343 -9.28 -23.54 40.94
N GLU A 344 -8.25 -24.21 41.46
CA GLU A 344 -7.01 -24.55 40.74
C GLU A 344 -7.27 -25.32 39.42
N GLY A 345 -8.15 -26.32 39.46
CA GLY A 345 -8.52 -27.08 38.27
C GLY A 345 -9.19 -26.24 37.17
N ILE A 346 -9.88 -25.15 37.53
CA ILE A 346 -10.49 -24.20 36.60
C ILE A 346 -9.43 -23.25 36.04
N LEU A 347 -8.53 -22.74 36.90
CA LEU A 347 -7.40 -21.90 36.50
C LEU A 347 -6.50 -22.62 35.48
N ASN A 348 -6.19 -23.90 35.71
CA ASN A 348 -5.41 -24.73 34.80
C ASN A 348 -6.10 -24.98 33.44
N LEU A 349 -7.45 -24.95 33.38
CA LEU A 349 -8.18 -25.00 32.10
C LEU A 349 -8.11 -23.66 31.37
N VAL A 350 -8.20 -22.54 32.08
CA VAL A 350 -8.04 -21.19 31.51
C VAL A 350 -6.64 -21.03 30.92
N ASN A 351 -5.59 -21.32 31.69
CA ASN A 351 -4.19 -21.17 31.27
C ASN A 351 -3.76 -22.13 30.15
N ARG A 352 -4.48 -23.25 29.95
CA ARG A 352 -4.24 -24.20 28.85
C ARG A 352 -5.01 -23.83 27.56
N THR A 353 -6.16 -23.16 27.70
CA THR A 353 -7.00 -22.79 26.57
C THR A 353 -6.71 -21.38 26.06
N LEU A 354 -6.49 -20.39 26.93
CA LEU A 354 -6.12 -19.03 26.54
C LEU A 354 -4.61 -18.91 26.41
N TYR A 355 -4.16 -18.24 25.35
CA TYR A 355 -2.74 -17.94 25.12
C TYR A 355 -2.58 -16.57 24.46
N ILE A 356 -1.43 -15.93 24.68
CA ILE A 356 -1.09 -14.66 24.02
C ILE A 356 -0.41 -14.97 22.68
N ARG A 357 -0.97 -14.44 21.59
CA ARG A 357 -0.34 -14.41 20.26
C ARG A 357 0.25 -13.03 20.02
N ARG A 358 1.38 -13.01 19.30
CA ARG A 358 1.95 -11.80 18.69
C ARG A 358 1.35 -11.68 17.28
N GLU A 359 0.57 -10.64 17.05
CA GLU A 359 0.05 -10.25 15.73
C GLU A 359 0.89 -9.07 15.23
N TYR A 360 1.04 -8.93 13.91
CA TYR A 360 1.65 -7.74 13.30
C TYR A 360 0.56 -6.96 12.59
N LEU A 361 0.40 -5.68 12.91
CA LEU A 361 -0.47 -4.81 12.11
C LEU A 361 0.09 -4.70 10.68
N PRO A 362 -0.76 -4.75 9.64
CA PRO A 362 -0.29 -4.60 8.26
C PRO A 362 0.39 -3.23 8.09
N PRO A 363 1.56 -3.16 7.43
CA PRO A 363 2.26 -1.90 7.25
C PRO A 363 1.46 -0.97 6.33
N ALA A 364 1.61 0.34 6.52
CA ALA A 364 1.14 1.32 5.57
C ALA A 364 1.96 1.21 4.27
N PHE A 365 1.32 0.88 3.16
CA PHE A 365 1.90 1.09 1.83
C PHE A 365 1.39 2.45 1.32
N ILE A 366 1.99 2.93 0.24
CA ILE A 366 1.40 4.06 -0.51
C ILE A 366 1.26 3.60 -1.94
N LYS A 367 0.02 3.30 -2.31
CA LYS A 367 -0.41 3.00 -3.66
C LYS A 367 -1.42 4.07 -4.03
N VAL A 368 -1.27 4.67 -5.19
CA VAL A 368 -2.24 5.61 -5.75
C VAL A 368 -2.36 5.33 -7.25
N GLN A 369 -3.54 5.49 -7.83
CA GLN A 369 -3.66 5.54 -9.29
C GLN A 369 -3.98 6.96 -9.76
N ILE A 370 -3.90 7.22 -11.06
CA ILE A 370 -4.29 8.51 -11.64
C ILE A 370 -5.67 8.32 -12.29
N PRO A 371 -6.75 8.97 -11.80
CA PRO A 371 -6.82 9.82 -10.61
C PRO A 371 -6.89 9.02 -9.27
N PRO A 372 -6.63 9.68 -8.12
CA PRO A 372 -6.55 9.05 -6.79
C PRO A 372 -7.95 8.66 -6.23
N VAL A 373 -8.58 7.68 -6.86
CA VAL A 373 -9.96 7.22 -6.58
C VAL A 373 -10.11 5.70 -6.81
N ASN A 374 -9.00 4.97 -7.00
CA ASN A 374 -9.04 3.60 -7.49
C ASN A 374 -8.74 2.57 -6.39
N VAL A 375 -8.87 1.31 -6.80
CA VAL A 375 -8.80 0.10 -5.98
C VAL A 375 -7.46 -0.06 -5.26
N ASP A 376 -7.51 -0.28 -3.94
CA ASP A 376 -6.40 -0.42 -2.99
C ASP A 376 -5.56 0.85 -2.75
N ASP A 377 -6.06 2.04 -3.05
CA ASP A 377 -5.32 3.28 -2.85
C ASP A 377 -5.16 3.61 -1.34
N GLN A 378 -3.96 4.05 -0.93
CA GLN A 378 -3.55 4.20 0.47
C GLN A 378 -2.78 5.52 0.66
N LEU A 379 -3.32 6.44 1.47
CA LEU A 379 -2.83 7.83 1.56
C LEU A 379 -2.66 8.31 3.02
N PRO A 380 -1.43 8.56 3.51
CA PRO A 380 -1.20 9.30 4.75
C PRO A 380 -1.37 10.81 4.51
N LEU A 381 -2.18 11.47 5.34
CA LEU A 381 -2.50 12.89 5.25
C LEU A 381 -2.26 13.61 6.58
N PRO A 382 -1.54 14.74 6.63
CA PRO A 382 -1.22 15.44 7.87
C PRO A 382 -2.44 16.18 8.44
N LEU A 383 -2.64 16.07 9.75
CA LEU A 383 -3.79 16.66 10.45
C LEU A 383 -3.53 18.11 10.90
N PRO A 384 -4.52 19.02 10.76
CA PRO A 384 -4.60 20.27 11.51
C PRO A 384 -4.46 20.08 13.03
N GLU A 385 -3.99 21.11 13.73
CA GLU A 385 -3.73 21.11 15.17
C GLU A 385 -4.97 20.72 16.00
N GLU A 386 -6.17 21.17 15.59
CA GLU A 386 -7.45 20.76 16.19
C GLU A 386 -7.62 19.23 16.18
N TYR A 387 -7.61 18.61 15.01
CA TYR A 387 -7.81 17.16 14.87
C TYR A 387 -6.62 16.33 15.39
N SER A 388 -5.40 16.89 15.32
CA SER A 388 -4.19 16.31 15.92
C SER A 388 -4.37 16.16 17.43
N ASN A 389 -4.84 17.22 18.09
CA ASN A 389 -5.08 17.23 19.54
C ASN A 389 -6.28 16.36 19.93
N MET A 390 -7.36 16.34 19.14
CA MET A 390 -8.52 15.47 19.40
C MET A 390 -8.17 13.97 19.32
N LEU A 391 -7.39 13.55 18.32
CA LEU A 391 -7.07 12.15 18.08
C LEU A 391 -5.80 11.66 18.80
N GLY A 392 -4.99 12.57 19.37
CA GLY A 392 -3.63 12.27 19.82
C GLY A 392 -2.64 11.97 18.68
N ALA A 393 -3.07 12.20 17.43
CA ALA A 393 -2.42 11.77 16.21
C ALA A 393 -1.78 12.96 15.45
N LYS A 394 -1.04 12.67 14.38
CA LYS A 394 -0.32 13.65 13.56
C LYS A 394 -0.68 13.55 12.09
N TYR A 395 -0.98 12.34 11.65
CA TYR A 395 -1.52 12.04 10.33
C TYR A 395 -2.79 11.20 10.47
N ILE A 396 -3.55 11.13 9.39
CA ILE A 396 -4.62 10.16 9.20
C ILE A 396 -4.32 9.38 7.94
N TYR A 397 -4.38 8.06 8.03
CA TYR A 397 -4.15 7.14 6.94
C TYR A 397 -5.49 6.76 6.34
N LEU A 398 -5.71 7.11 5.07
CA LEU A 398 -6.87 6.69 4.30
C LEU A 398 -6.59 5.35 3.64
N LEU A 399 -7.57 4.45 3.71
CA LEU A 399 -7.59 3.19 2.99
C LEU A 399 -8.83 3.14 2.09
N LEU A 400 -8.60 3.06 0.78
CA LEU A 400 -9.61 2.96 -0.27
C LEU A 400 -9.67 1.51 -0.80
N GLU A 401 -10.38 0.66 -0.09
CA GLU A 401 -10.53 -0.76 -0.44
C GLU A 401 -11.32 -0.96 -1.75
N ARG A 402 -11.26 -2.17 -2.32
CA ARG A 402 -11.70 -2.47 -3.70
C ARG A 402 -13.08 -1.96 -4.10
N ASN A 403 -14.03 -2.00 -3.16
CA ASN A 403 -15.43 -1.66 -3.43
C ASN A 403 -15.79 -0.24 -2.95
N THR A 404 -14.83 0.48 -2.35
CA THR A 404 -15.04 1.83 -1.77
C THR A 404 -15.09 2.96 -2.82
N THR A 405 -14.77 2.67 -4.07
CA THR A 405 -14.57 3.65 -5.17
C THR A 405 -15.79 4.52 -5.49
N LYS A 406 -16.98 4.16 -5.01
CA LYS A 406 -18.23 4.94 -5.11
C LYS A 406 -18.33 6.08 -4.07
N TYR A 407 -17.57 6.01 -2.97
CA TYR A 407 -17.82 6.78 -1.74
C TYR A 407 -16.94 8.03 -1.50
N PRO A 408 -15.72 8.17 -2.05
CA PRO A 408 -15.07 9.48 -2.17
C PRO A 408 -15.67 10.21 -3.38
N TYR A 409 -16.63 11.11 -3.16
CA TYR A 409 -17.16 11.96 -4.24
C TYR A 409 -16.12 13.01 -4.65
N VAL A 410 -15.53 12.85 -5.84
CA VAL A 410 -14.48 13.75 -6.32
C VAL A 410 -15.03 14.80 -7.29
N HIS A 411 -14.83 16.07 -6.96
CA HIS A 411 -15.18 17.22 -7.77
C HIS A 411 -13.92 17.86 -8.37
N TYR A 412 -13.80 17.80 -9.70
CA TYR A 412 -12.67 18.34 -10.45
C TYR A 412 -13.02 19.67 -11.10
N ASP A 413 -12.21 20.70 -10.86
CA ASP A 413 -12.20 21.92 -11.68
C ASP A 413 -11.30 21.68 -12.91
N PRO A 414 -11.85 21.70 -14.15
CA PRO A 414 -11.10 21.40 -15.37
C PRO A 414 -10.03 22.45 -15.71
N ARG A 415 -9.97 23.58 -14.97
CA ARG A 415 -8.87 24.56 -15.04
C ARG A 415 -7.62 24.14 -14.25
N ILE A 416 -7.70 23.02 -13.54
CA ILE A 416 -6.59 22.37 -12.81
C ILE A 416 -6.37 20.97 -13.37
N PHE A 417 -7.43 20.16 -13.42
CA PHE A 417 -7.32 18.73 -13.61
C PHE A 417 -8.55 18.19 -14.36
N ASP A 418 -8.33 17.52 -15.49
CA ASP A 418 -9.34 16.78 -16.24
C ASP A 418 -8.90 15.31 -16.33
N PRO A 419 -9.52 14.39 -15.56
CA PRO A 419 -9.11 12.99 -15.52
C PRO A 419 -9.25 12.30 -16.89
N ASN A 420 -10.27 12.67 -17.67
CA ASN A 420 -10.57 12.03 -18.95
C ASN A 420 -9.53 12.43 -20.00
N LYS A 421 -9.15 13.71 -20.02
CA LYS A 421 -8.05 14.21 -20.85
C LYS A 421 -6.72 13.57 -20.44
N ILE A 422 -6.42 13.52 -19.14
CA ILE A 422 -5.16 12.99 -18.61
C ILE A 422 -5.02 11.49 -18.94
N SER A 423 -6.02 10.65 -18.67
CA SER A 423 -5.97 9.22 -19.04
C SER A 423 -5.83 9.02 -20.56
N LYS A 424 -6.49 9.84 -21.39
CA LYS A 424 -6.35 9.77 -22.85
C LYS A 424 -4.94 10.12 -23.33
N GLU A 425 -4.34 11.19 -22.78
CA GLU A 425 -2.98 11.60 -23.14
C GLU A 425 -1.94 10.58 -22.64
N TRP A 426 -2.10 10.03 -21.43
CA TRP A 426 -1.25 8.95 -20.91
C TRP A 426 -1.32 7.66 -21.72
N ASN A 427 -2.52 7.24 -22.17
CA ASN A 427 -2.66 6.08 -23.05
C ASN A 427 -2.01 6.31 -24.43
N SER A 428 -1.95 7.56 -24.91
CA SER A 428 -1.20 7.94 -26.12
C SER A 428 0.31 8.03 -25.89
N LEU A 429 0.76 8.24 -24.64
CA LEU A 429 2.18 8.32 -24.26
C LEU A 429 2.79 6.95 -23.92
N ARG A 430 2.01 6.02 -23.36
CA ARG A 430 2.44 4.70 -22.88
C ARG A 430 3.31 3.89 -23.88
N PRO A 431 3.01 3.83 -25.19
CA PRO A 431 3.87 3.12 -26.14
C PRO A 431 5.27 3.75 -26.28
N PHE A 432 5.35 5.08 -26.30
CA PHE A 432 6.63 5.80 -26.38
C PHE A 432 7.47 5.59 -25.12
N ILE A 433 6.88 5.63 -23.92
CA ILE A 433 7.61 5.38 -22.67
C ILE A 433 8.14 3.95 -22.59
N SER A 434 7.43 2.97 -23.16
CA SER A 434 7.92 1.59 -23.26
C SER A 434 9.16 1.48 -24.14
N VAL A 435 9.18 2.20 -25.28
CA VAL A 435 10.36 2.29 -26.17
C VAL A 435 11.50 3.04 -25.49
N LEU A 436 11.22 4.20 -24.88
CA LEU A 436 12.22 5.01 -24.19
C LEU A 436 12.87 4.24 -23.03
N TYR A 437 12.11 3.51 -22.22
CA TYR A 437 12.66 2.64 -21.17
C TYR A 437 13.57 1.55 -21.74
N SER A 438 13.12 0.86 -22.79
CA SER A 438 13.91 -0.17 -23.46
C SER A 438 15.22 0.38 -24.01
N ASP A 439 15.20 1.58 -24.59
CA ASP A 439 16.37 2.22 -25.17
C ASP A 439 17.33 2.76 -24.10
N VAL A 440 16.84 3.41 -23.03
CA VAL A 440 17.67 3.84 -21.90
C VAL A 440 18.35 2.63 -21.25
N TYR A 441 17.59 1.57 -20.96
CA TYR A 441 18.11 0.34 -20.36
C TYR A 441 19.16 -0.35 -21.25
N SER A 442 18.88 -0.48 -22.55
CA SER A 442 19.80 -1.08 -23.51
C SER A 442 21.11 -0.30 -23.61
N ASN A 443 21.05 1.03 -23.71
CA ASN A 443 22.25 1.85 -23.80
C ASN A 443 23.04 1.87 -22.47
N MET A 444 22.36 1.95 -21.33
CA MET A 444 22.99 1.81 -20.00
C MET A 444 23.72 0.46 -19.85
N THR A 445 23.09 -0.62 -20.31
CA THR A 445 23.67 -1.96 -20.32
C THR A 445 24.92 -2.03 -21.21
N ASN A 446 24.87 -1.43 -22.40
CA ASN A 446 26.01 -1.40 -23.32
C ASN A 446 27.21 -0.61 -22.76
N ILE A 447 26.97 0.54 -22.11
CA ILE A 447 28.02 1.37 -21.47
C ILE A 447 28.69 0.63 -20.30
N LEU A 448 27.90 -0.18 -19.57
CA LEU A 448 28.43 -1.01 -18.49
C LEU A 448 29.25 -2.21 -19.02
N TYR A 449 28.84 -2.83 -20.15
CA TYR A 449 29.61 -3.91 -20.76
C TYR A 449 30.88 -3.40 -21.47
N SER A 450 30.85 -2.25 -22.15
CA SER A 450 32.06 -1.66 -22.75
C SER A 450 33.14 -1.41 -21.69
N GLY A 451 32.76 -0.88 -20.53
CA GLY A 451 33.66 -0.71 -19.37
C GLY A 451 34.31 -2.01 -18.86
N ILE A 452 33.64 -3.16 -19.00
CA ILE A 452 34.25 -4.47 -18.68
C ILE A 452 35.26 -4.88 -19.75
N THR A 453 34.90 -4.78 -21.04
CA THR A 453 35.67 -5.31 -22.17
C THR A 453 36.85 -4.43 -22.58
N GLU A 454 36.68 -3.11 -22.57
CA GLU A 454 37.70 -2.12 -22.96
C GLU A 454 38.60 -1.76 -21.76
N GLY A 455 38.07 -1.90 -20.55
CA GLY A 455 38.81 -1.89 -19.30
C GLY A 455 38.69 -0.61 -18.47
N ASP A 456 38.13 0.45 -19.04
CA ASP A 456 37.63 1.65 -18.37
C ASP A 456 36.31 2.07 -19.04
N VAL A 457 35.48 2.83 -18.32
CA VAL A 457 34.14 3.24 -18.77
C VAL A 457 34.26 4.47 -19.68
N ASN A 458 33.76 4.41 -20.92
CA ASN A 458 33.75 5.61 -21.77
C ASN A 458 32.65 6.59 -21.34
N TYR A 459 33.04 7.62 -20.59
CA TYR A 459 32.12 8.62 -20.07
C TYR A 459 31.45 9.52 -21.13
N THR A 460 31.91 9.56 -22.39
CA THR A 460 31.19 10.29 -23.47
C THR A 460 29.88 9.62 -23.85
N GLN A 461 29.76 8.30 -23.68
CA GLN A 461 28.55 7.55 -24.01
C GLN A 461 27.36 7.96 -23.12
N PHE A 462 27.61 8.55 -21.95
CA PHE A 462 26.58 9.17 -21.12
C PHE A 462 26.05 10.48 -21.71
N ASP A 463 26.88 11.30 -22.38
CA ASP A 463 26.39 12.48 -23.13
C ASP A 463 25.56 12.03 -24.34
N GLU A 464 26.03 11.02 -25.07
CA GLU A 464 25.30 10.41 -26.19
C GLU A 464 23.93 9.88 -25.75
N LEU A 465 23.87 9.23 -24.58
CA LEU A 465 22.61 8.79 -23.95
C LEU A 465 21.68 9.98 -23.64
N TYR A 466 22.17 11.05 -23.02
CA TYR A 466 21.36 12.24 -22.76
C TYR A 466 20.84 12.90 -24.04
N GLN A 467 21.71 13.09 -25.04
CA GLN A 467 21.32 13.67 -26.34
C GLN A 467 20.28 12.81 -27.06
N LYS A 468 20.41 11.47 -26.99
CA LYS A 468 19.41 10.54 -27.52
C LYS A 468 18.07 10.66 -26.79
N ILE A 469 18.07 10.66 -25.46
CA ILE A 469 16.85 10.84 -24.64
C ILE A 469 16.18 12.17 -25.00
N SER A 470 16.94 13.27 -25.04
CA SER A 470 16.42 14.59 -25.45
C SER A 470 15.81 14.52 -26.83
N SER A 471 16.53 14.01 -27.83
CA SER A 471 16.05 13.96 -29.22
C SER A 471 14.76 13.14 -29.37
N MET A 472 14.65 11.99 -28.69
CA MET A 472 13.43 11.17 -28.70
C MET A 472 12.23 11.93 -28.10
N ILE A 473 12.46 12.68 -27.02
CA ILE A 473 11.45 13.47 -26.33
C ILE A 473 11.05 14.71 -27.15
N ASP A 474 12.01 15.41 -27.75
CA ASP A 474 11.78 16.59 -28.58
C ASP A 474 11.07 16.23 -29.91
N GLU A 475 11.35 15.04 -30.48
CA GLU A 475 10.59 14.48 -31.59
C GLU A 475 9.15 14.12 -31.18
N TYR A 476 8.96 13.45 -30.02
CA TYR A 476 7.62 13.17 -29.50
C TYR A 476 6.81 14.46 -29.28
N PHE A 477 7.43 15.51 -28.74
CA PHE A 477 6.80 16.82 -28.58
C PHE A 477 6.36 17.42 -29.91
N LYS A 478 7.28 17.46 -30.89
CA LYS A 478 7.02 17.97 -32.24
C LYS A 478 5.87 17.23 -32.95
N VAL A 479 5.81 15.90 -32.83
CA VAL A 479 4.78 15.06 -33.49
C VAL A 479 3.41 15.20 -32.82
N ASN A 480 3.34 15.17 -31.49
CA ASN A 480 2.06 15.06 -30.76
C ASN A 480 1.48 16.39 -30.31
N TYR A 481 2.29 17.45 -30.20
CA TYR A 481 1.86 18.76 -29.71
C TYR A 481 2.20 19.93 -30.65
N GLY A 482 2.94 19.70 -31.75
CA GLY A 482 3.28 20.74 -32.74
C GLY A 482 4.30 21.79 -32.27
N GLU A 483 4.80 21.66 -31.06
CA GLU A 483 5.75 22.56 -30.40
C GLU A 483 7.00 21.78 -30.01
N ILE A 484 8.18 22.41 -30.08
CA ILE A 484 9.33 21.96 -29.29
C ILE A 484 9.37 22.89 -28.07
N PRO A 485 9.23 22.38 -26.82
CA PRO A 485 9.34 23.23 -25.65
C PRO A 485 10.73 23.85 -25.60
N LYS A 486 10.79 25.18 -25.44
CA LYS A 486 12.07 25.84 -25.16
C LYS A 486 12.58 25.30 -23.83
N SER A 487 13.79 24.76 -23.81
CA SER A 487 14.51 24.60 -22.55
C SER A 487 14.66 26.00 -21.95
N GLU A 488 14.19 26.15 -20.71
CA GLU A 488 14.74 27.19 -19.87
C GLU A 488 16.22 26.89 -19.67
N LYS A 489 17.05 27.94 -19.61
CA LYS A 489 18.47 27.77 -19.42
C LYS A 489 18.73 27.43 -17.96
N ILE A 490 19.35 26.27 -17.73
CA ILE A 490 20.03 26.00 -16.46
C ILE A 490 21.35 26.79 -16.48
N ASP A 491 21.25 28.11 -16.28
CA ASP A 491 22.39 29.03 -16.32
C ASP A 491 23.36 28.71 -15.18
N THR A 492 24.45 28.02 -15.55
CA THR A 492 25.40 27.39 -14.64
C THR A 492 26.58 28.32 -14.38
N THR A 493 26.33 29.48 -13.77
CA THR A 493 27.40 30.43 -13.36
C THR A 493 27.14 31.10 -12.01
N SER A 494 27.83 30.56 -11.00
CA SER A 494 28.42 31.14 -9.78
C SER A 494 27.98 32.50 -9.21
N GLU A 495 28.04 32.52 -7.87
CA GLU A 495 28.19 33.70 -6.99
C GLU A 495 27.02 34.70 -6.93
N GLY A 496 26.80 35.25 -5.72
CA GLY A 496 25.61 36.02 -5.40
C GLY A 496 25.90 37.42 -4.91
N ASN A 497 24.89 38.29 -5.02
CA ASN A 497 24.67 39.41 -4.12
C ASN A 497 23.17 39.77 -4.10
N MET A 498 22.73 40.40 -3.01
CA MET A 498 21.41 41.01 -2.95
C MET A 498 21.43 42.33 -3.74
N GLU A 499 20.41 42.62 -4.55
CA GLU A 499 19.49 43.75 -4.30
C GLU A 499 18.30 43.83 -5.28
N ILE A 500 17.10 43.98 -4.68
CA ILE A 500 15.98 44.89 -5.00
C ILE A 500 15.64 45.19 -6.49
N ALA A 501 14.38 44.91 -6.84
CA ALA A 501 13.78 45.14 -8.17
C ALA A 501 13.39 46.59 -8.51
N LYS A 502 13.11 46.84 -9.80
CA LYS A 502 12.28 47.95 -10.30
C LYS A 502 11.63 47.61 -11.65
N ASP A 503 10.46 48.19 -11.91
CA ASP A 503 9.59 47.90 -13.05
C ASP A 503 10.07 48.49 -14.38
N GLN A 504 9.58 47.94 -15.52
CA GLN A 504 8.80 48.77 -16.47
C GLN A 504 7.94 47.98 -17.48
N ILE A 505 7.00 48.71 -18.10
CA ILE A 505 5.81 48.23 -18.83
C ILE A 505 5.96 48.44 -20.35
N SER A 506 5.58 47.45 -21.18
CA SER A 506 4.92 47.59 -22.51
C SER A 506 4.67 46.18 -23.09
N SER A 507 3.49 45.72 -23.53
CA SER A 507 2.45 46.26 -24.43
C SER A 507 2.82 46.27 -25.92
N ALA A 508 2.40 45.24 -26.68
CA ALA A 508 1.75 45.33 -28.01
C ALA A 508 1.47 43.94 -28.63
N ASN A 509 0.42 43.87 -29.46
CA ASN A 509 -0.06 42.76 -30.31
C ASN A 509 -0.72 43.45 -31.56
N PRO A 510 -1.23 42.80 -32.65
CA PRO A 510 -1.11 41.42 -33.14
C PRO A 510 -0.84 41.32 -34.70
N ALA A 511 -1.08 40.14 -35.30
CA ALA A 511 -1.32 39.86 -36.74
C ALA A 511 -0.08 39.96 -37.69
N SER A 512 0.05 39.29 -38.87
CA SER A 512 -0.83 38.40 -39.67
C SER A 512 0.02 37.63 -40.75
N GLU A 513 -0.40 36.64 -41.56
CA GLU A 513 -1.68 35.91 -41.71
C GLU A 513 -1.59 34.48 -42.35
N THR A 514 -1.43 34.37 -43.68
CA THR A 514 -1.77 33.25 -44.62
C THR A 514 -0.55 32.79 -45.48
N THR A 515 -0.51 31.71 -46.30
CA THR A 515 -1.55 30.85 -46.95
C THR A 515 -1.05 29.44 -47.38
N MET A 516 -2.01 28.51 -47.56
CA MET A 516 -2.10 27.40 -48.56
C MET A 516 -1.14 26.17 -48.65
N THR A 517 -1.70 25.02 -48.24
CA THR A 517 -1.82 23.72 -48.98
C THR A 517 -0.59 22.89 -49.42
N LYS A 518 -0.61 21.58 -49.07
CA LYS A 518 -0.88 20.51 -50.05
C LYS A 518 -1.42 19.21 -49.41
N LYS A 519 -1.73 18.23 -50.27
CA LYS A 519 -2.66 17.10 -50.03
C LYS A 519 -2.25 16.08 -48.96
N LYS A 520 -3.28 15.39 -48.46
CA LYS A 520 -3.26 14.04 -47.86
C LYS A 520 -2.40 13.05 -48.65
N ASP A 521 -1.94 12.00 -47.96
CA ASP A 521 -2.31 10.63 -48.34
C ASP A 521 -2.55 9.76 -47.10
N ILE A 522 -3.24 8.62 -47.27
CA ILE A 522 -3.66 7.71 -46.19
C ILE A 522 -3.15 6.30 -46.50
N CYS A 523 -2.45 5.67 -45.56
CA CYS A 523 -2.18 4.23 -45.58
C CYS A 523 -2.42 3.61 -44.20
N GLY A 524 -3.23 2.54 -44.18
CA GLY A 524 -3.45 1.72 -42.99
C GLY A 524 -2.34 0.69 -42.77
N PRO A 525 -2.43 -0.13 -41.70
CA PRO A 525 -1.32 -0.94 -41.22
C PRO A 525 -1.04 -2.18 -42.08
N ALA A 526 0.19 -2.29 -42.59
CA ALA A 526 0.76 -3.52 -43.11
C ALA A 526 1.72 -4.13 -42.07
N PHE A 527 1.17 -4.90 -41.13
CA PHE A 527 1.94 -5.70 -40.16
C PHE A 527 1.64 -7.20 -40.37
N ILE A 528 2.45 -8.08 -39.75
CA ILE A 528 2.30 -9.55 -39.77
C ILE A 528 2.73 -10.26 -41.08
N VAL A 529 3.98 -10.08 -41.53
CA VAL A 529 4.85 -11.21 -41.96
C VAL A 529 6.31 -10.86 -41.62
N PRO A 530 6.86 -11.40 -40.51
CA PRO A 530 8.04 -12.29 -40.71
C PRO A 530 8.08 -13.53 -39.80
N LEU A 531 7.23 -13.61 -38.76
CA LEU A 531 7.25 -14.70 -37.77
C LEU A 531 6.92 -16.10 -38.34
N ALA A 532 6.39 -16.19 -39.56
CA ALA A 532 6.03 -17.44 -40.21
C ALA A 532 7.22 -18.24 -40.80
N LEU A 533 8.42 -17.65 -40.93
CA LEU A 533 9.56 -18.30 -41.60
C LEU A 533 10.48 -19.11 -40.66
N ILE A 534 10.39 -18.90 -39.35
CA ILE A 534 11.25 -19.55 -38.34
C ILE A 534 11.17 -21.10 -38.36
N PRO A 535 9.99 -21.74 -38.52
CA PRO A 535 9.89 -23.21 -38.54
C PRO A 535 10.64 -23.88 -39.71
N VAL A 536 10.76 -23.18 -40.85
CA VAL A 536 11.30 -23.76 -42.09
C VAL A 536 12.82 -23.93 -42.04
N TRP A 537 13.53 -23.05 -41.32
CA TRP A 537 14.99 -23.12 -41.18
C TRP A 537 15.43 -24.23 -40.21
N ALA A 538 14.64 -24.51 -39.17
CA ALA A 538 14.95 -25.54 -38.17
C ALA A 538 14.96 -26.97 -38.74
N TRP A 539 14.18 -27.24 -39.79
CA TRP A 539 14.03 -28.60 -40.34
C TRP A 539 15.16 -29.03 -41.30
N ARG A 540 16.03 -28.10 -41.73
CA ARG A 540 17.14 -28.39 -42.66
C ARG A 540 18.47 -28.79 -42.01
N LYS A 541 18.56 -28.87 -40.67
CA LYS A 541 19.76 -29.33 -39.93
C LYS A 541 19.63 -30.72 -39.30
N ARG A 542 18.79 -31.60 -39.85
CA ARG A 542 18.72 -33.04 -39.48
C ARG A 542 18.54 -33.97 -40.69
N LYS A 543 19.56 -34.00 -41.54
CA LYS A 543 20.00 -35.16 -42.32
C LYS A 543 21.52 -35.12 -42.43
#